data_AF-A0A1G9E2M3-F1
#
_entry.id   AF-A0A1G9E2M3-F1
#
_cell.length_a   1.000
_cell.length_b   1.000
_cell.length_c   1.000
_cell.angle_alpha   90.00
_cell.angle_beta   90.00
_cell.angle_gamma   90.00
#
_symmetry.space_group_name_H-M   'P 1'
#
loop_
_entity.id
_entity.type
_entity.pdbx_description
1 polymer ?
#
loop_
_entity_poly.entity_id
_entity_poly.type
_entity_poly.pdbx_seq_one_letter_code
_entity_poly.pdbx_strand_id
1 'polypeptide(L)' 'MRHPQDDLLIVHALALLAYEYRGMEREDWALNLAAEIADQHGLTVSDAICQLE' A
#
# COMPACT_ATOMS: atom_id res chain seq x y z
N MET A 1 -5.53 9.33 -17.14
CA MET A 1 -4.30 9.66 -16.39
C MET A 1 -4.55 9.24 -14.96
N ARG A 2 -3.98 8.11 -14.50
CA ARG A 2 -3.92 7.82 -13.06
C ARG A 2 -2.89 8.78 -12.48
N HIS A 3 -3.28 9.60 -11.51
CA HIS A 3 -2.31 10.44 -10.84
C HIS A 3 -1.48 9.55 -9.90
N PRO A 4 -0.15 9.63 -9.91
CA PRO A 4 0.71 8.84 -9.02
C PRO A 4 0.32 8.98 -7.55
N GLN A 5 -0.21 10.14 -7.14
CA GLN A 5 -0.71 10.38 -5.79
C GLN A 5 -1.93 9.53 -5.40
N ASP A 6 -2.81 9.19 -6.35
CA ASP A 6 -3.97 8.35 -6.07
C ASP A 6 -3.52 6.93 -5.69
N ASP A 7 -2.51 6.41 -6.39
CA ASP A 7 -1.95 5.08 -6.11
C ASP A 7 -1.20 5.06 -4.78
N LEU A 8 -0.49 6.13 -4.41
CA LEU A 8 0.13 6.27 -3.08
C LEU A 8 -0.92 6.22 -1.95
N LEU A 9 -2.05 6.93 -2.11
CA LEU A 9 -3.15 6.89 -1.14
C LEU A 9 -3.74 5.48 -1.00
N ILE A 10 -3.83 4.72 -2.11
CA ILE A 10 -4.29 3.33 -2.08
C ILE A 10 -3.31 2.45 -1.30
N VAL A 11 -2.00 2.61 -1.52
CA VAL A 11 -0.96 1.86 -0.78
C VAL A 11 -1.08 2.14 0.73
N HIS A 12 -1.27 3.39 1.13
CA HIS A 12 -1.47 3.75 2.52
C HIS A 12 -2.75 3.16 3.13
N ALA A 13 -3.87 3.21 2.41
CA ALA A 13 -5.13 2.59 2.85
C ALA A 13 -5.00 1.07 3.02
N LEU A 14 -4.27 0.39 2.13
CA LEU A 14 -4.03 -1.05 2.22
C LEU A 14 -3.10 -1.41 3.39
N ALA A 15 -2.11 -0.58 3.69
CA ALA A 15 -1.26 -0.76 4.87
C ALA A 15 -2.05 -0.62 6.18
N LEU A 16 -2.98 0.35 6.25
CA LEU A 16 -3.91 0.48 7.37
C LEU A 16 -4.84 -0.73 7.49
N LEU A 17 -5.38 -1.20 6.37
CA LEU A 17 -6.22 -2.40 6.34
C LEU A 17 -5.46 -3.64 6.83
N ALA A 18 -4.22 -3.84 6.36
CA ALA A 18 -3.38 -4.93 6.83
C ALA A 18 -3.19 -4.90 8.35
N TYR A 19 -2.96 -3.70 8.90
CA TYR A 19 -2.83 -3.50 10.33
C TYR A 19 -4.12 -3.85 11.11
N GLU A 20 -5.29 -3.47 10.58
CA GLU A 20 -6.59 -3.83 11.18
C GLU A 20 -6.86 -5.34 11.16
N TYR A 21 -6.42 -6.03 10.12
CA TYR A 21 -6.61 -7.48 9.94
C TYR A 21 -5.43 -8.32 10.45
N ARG A 22 -4.54 -7.75 11.27
CA ARG A 22 -3.33 -8.42 11.73
C ARG A 22 -3.60 -9.80 12.35
N GLY A 23 -2.88 -10.81 11.87
CA GLY A 23 -3.03 -12.21 12.24
C GLY A 23 -4.17 -12.94 11.52
N MET A 24 -4.82 -12.31 10.54
CA MET A 24 -5.83 -12.92 9.68
C MET A 24 -5.30 -13.04 8.25
N GLU A 25 -5.87 -13.96 7.46
CA GLU A 25 -5.52 -14.16 6.04
C GLU A 25 -5.61 -12.87 5.19
N ARG A 26 -6.46 -11.92 5.60
CA ARG A 26 -6.61 -10.63 4.92
C ARG A 26 -5.43 -9.67 5.11
N GLU A 27 -4.59 -9.87 6.14
CA GLU A 27 -3.36 -9.10 6.33
C GLU A 27 -2.42 -9.31 5.13
N ASP A 28 -2.08 -10.57 4.84
CA ASP A 28 -1.17 -10.94 3.75
C ASP A 28 -1.70 -10.49 2.39
N TRP A 29 -3.00 -10.63 2.16
CA TRP A 29 -3.63 -10.14 0.93
C TRP A 29 -3.47 -8.62 0.77
N ALA A 30 -3.75 -7.85 1.83
CA ALA A 30 -3.66 -6.39 1.80
C ALA A 30 -2.21 -5.92 1.61
N LEU A 31 -1.25 -6.55 2.29
CA LEU A 31 0.18 -6.24 2.14
C LEU A 31 0.70 -6.57 0.74
N ASN A 32 0.34 -7.72 0.18
CA ASN A 32 0.75 -8.10 -1.17
C ASN A 32 0.21 -7.12 -2.22
N LEU A 33 -1.07 -6.73 -2.10
CA LEU A 33 -1.65 -5.75 -3.02
C LEU A 33 -1.01 -4.36 -2.87
N ALA A 34 -0.70 -3.93 -1.64
CA ALA A 34 0.02 -2.69 -1.40
C ALA A 34 1.42 -2.72 -2.05
N ALA A 35 2.12 -3.85 -1.95
CA ALA A 35 3.43 -4.04 -2.55
C ALA A 35 3.38 -4.02 -4.09
N GLU A 36 2.41 -4.69 -4.70
CA GLU A 36 2.23 -4.67 -6.17
C GLU A 36 1.95 -3.27 -6.73
N ILE A 37 1.20 -2.45 -5.98
CA ILE A 37 0.92 -1.08 -6.40
C ILE A 37 2.15 -0.21 -6.20
N ALA A 38 2.87 -0.34 -5.08
CA ALA A 38 4.09 0.42 -4.85
C ALA A 38 5.20 0.09 -5.89
N ASP A 39 5.34 -1.18 -6.26
CA ASP A 39 6.31 -1.65 -7.26
C ASP A 39 6.05 -1.05 -8.65
N GLN A 40 4.79 -0.81 -9.02
CA GLN A 40 4.44 -0.11 -10.28
C GLN A 40 5.01 1.32 -10.36
N HIS A 41 5.32 1.91 -9.21
CA HIS A 41 5.94 3.24 -9.10
C HIS A 41 7.44 3.14 -8.76
N GLY A 42 8.01 1.94 -8.71
CA GLY A 42 9.41 1.69 -8.33
C GLY A 42 9.70 1.97 -6.86
N LEU A 43 8.68 1.84 -6.00
CA LEU A 43 8.74 2.16 -4.58
C LEU A 43 8.47 0.91 -3.74
N THR A 44 9.00 0.89 -2.52
CA THR A 44 8.48 -0.02 -1.49
C THR A 44 7.21 0.54 -0.86
N VAL A 45 6.42 -0.29 -0.16
CA VAL A 45 5.26 0.17 0.62
C VAL A 45 5.66 1.26 1.61
N SER A 46 6.81 1.11 2.26
CA SER A 46 7.34 2.12 3.20
C SER A 46 7.70 3.43 2.51
N ASP A 47 8.32 3.38 1.32
CA ASP A 47 8.64 4.60 0.55
C ASP A 47 7.36 5.32 0.10
N ALA A 48 6.36 4.56 -0.34
CA ALA A 48 5.08 5.09 -0.77
C ALA A 48 4.32 5.77 0.38
N ILE A 49 4.38 5.21 1.58
CA ILE A 49 3.80 5.84 2.78
C ILE A 49 4.55 7.11 3.17
N CYS A 50 5.89 7.08 3.13
CA CYS A 50 6.75 8.23 3.47
C CYS A 50 6.53 9.43 2.53
N GLN A 51 6.20 9.18 1.26
CA GLN A 51 5.88 10.25 0.30
C GLN A 51 4.51 10.93 0.51
N LEU A 52 3.67 10.40 1.40
CA LEU A 52 2.39 11.02 1.78
C LEU A 52 2.50 11.94 3.00
N GLU A 53 3.54 11.78 3.82
CA GLU A 53 3.82 12.62 5.00
C GLU A 53 4.52 13.93 4.61
#